data_AF-A0A1I6SHC1-F1
#
_entry.id   AF-A0A1I6SHC1-F1
#
_cell.length_a   1.000
_cell.length_b   1.000
_cell.length_c   1.000
_cell.angle_alpha   90.00
_cell.angle_beta   90.00
_cell.angle_gamma   90.00
#
_symmetry.space_group_name_H-M   'P 1'
#
loop_
_entity.id
_entity.type
_entity.pdbx_description
1 polymer ?
#
loop_
_entity_poly.entity_id
_entity_poly.type
_entity_poly.pdbx_seq_one_letter_code
_entity_poly.pdbx_strand_id
1 'polypeptide(L)'
;MRAAVALAALALAGCEGGGDPVESALREAAAANHAAVTKETVVDPAPAADPDAAVVTRLLTAETQALAAAETALAAASDPAVRRLAAASRDAHRARIAELEAWRPTE
;
A
#
# COMPACT_ATOMS: atom_id res chain seq x y z
N MET A 1 59.09 28.50 7.39
CA MET A 1 58.03 29.52 7.16
C MET A 1 57.68 29.44 5.68
N ARG A 2 56.65 28.74 5.22
CA ARG A 2 55.23 28.90 5.54
C ARG A 2 54.54 27.56 5.25
N ALA A 3 54.25 26.82 6.32
CA ALA A 3 53.06 25.98 6.33
C ALA A 3 51.83 26.88 6.10
N ALA A 4 50.73 26.31 5.61
CA ALA A 4 49.39 26.92 5.56
C ALA A 4 48.93 27.62 4.26
N VAL A 5 49.18 27.05 3.07
CA VAL A 5 48.39 27.44 1.86
C VAL A 5 47.78 26.26 1.11
N ALA A 6 47.87 25.03 1.62
CA ALA A 6 47.19 23.87 1.02
C ALA A 6 46.01 23.33 1.87
N LEU A 7 45.59 24.07 2.90
CA LEU A 7 44.37 23.80 3.68
C LEU A 7 43.17 24.67 3.23
N ALA A 8 43.23 25.26 2.03
CA ALA A 8 42.15 26.07 1.47
C ALA A 8 41.19 25.29 0.55
N ALA A 9 41.35 23.96 0.43
CA ALA A 9 40.46 23.12 -0.38
C ALA A 9 39.27 22.52 0.41
N LEU A 10 39.10 22.89 1.69
CA LEU A 10 37.99 22.43 2.55
C LEU A 10 36.87 23.46 2.71
N ALA A 11 36.87 24.57 1.97
CA ALA A 11 35.98 25.71 2.22
C ALA A 11 35.24 26.26 0.99
N LEU A 12 35.05 25.46 -0.06
CA LEU A 12 34.24 25.84 -1.21
C LEU A 12 33.08 24.86 -1.40
N ALA A 13 31.91 25.29 -0.90
CA ALA A 13 30.57 24.87 -1.30
C ALA A 13 30.05 23.51 -0.78
N GLY A 14 30.12 23.31 0.53
CA GLY A 14 29.05 22.60 1.26
C GLY A 14 27.81 23.48 1.50
N CYS A 15 27.38 24.29 0.53
CA CYS A 15 26.37 25.33 0.71
C CYS A 15 25.20 25.27 -0.28
N GLU A 16 24.79 24.07 -0.71
CA GLU A 16 23.46 23.85 -1.30
C GLU A 16 22.52 23.24 -0.23
N GLY A 17 22.68 23.68 1.02
CA GLY A 17 22.09 23.04 2.21
C GLY A 17 20.90 23.78 2.81
N GLY A 18 20.33 24.74 2.09
CA GLY A 18 19.17 25.53 2.53
C GLY A 18 17.87 25.05 1.89
N GLY A 19 17.65 23.74 1.82
CA GLY A 19 16.32 23.24 1.47
C GLY A 19 15.33 23.73 2.53
N ASP A 20 14.20 24.28 2.10
CA ASP A 20 13.15 24.71 3.02
C ASP A 20 12.88 23.56 4.02
N PRO A 21 12.85 23.81 5.34
CA PRO A 21 12.61 22.75 6.32
C PRO A 21 11.30 21.99 6.04
N VAL A 22 10.32 22.64 5.41
CA VAL A 22 9.09 22.02 4.92
C VAL A 22 9.36 21.10 3.73
N GLU A 23 10.18 21.50 2.77
CA GLU A 23 10.53 20.66 1.62
C GLU A 23 11.32 19.42 2.07
N SER A 24 12.22 19.58 3.03
CA SER A 24 12.97 18.49 3.65
C SER A 24 12.03 17.51 4.37
N ALA A 25 11.08 18.03 5.16
CA ALA A 25 10.08 17.22 5.85
C ALA A 25 9.11 16.51 4.88
N LEU A 26 8.69 17.18 3.80
CA LEU A 26 7.86 16.58 2.75
C LEU A 26 8.60 15.46 2.03
N ARG A 27 9.90 15.63 1.76
CA ARG A 27 10.74 14.61 1.13
C ARG A 27 10.94 13.40 2.04
N GLU A 28 11.15 13.62 3.33
CA GLU A 28 11.28 12.56 4.33
C GLU A 28 9.96 11.80 4.52
N ALA A 29 8.84 12.52 4.58
CA ALA A 29 7.50 11.93 4.63
C ALA A 29 7.20 11.12 3.35
N ALA A 30 7.56 11.64 2.17
CA ALA A 30 7.42 10.92 0.91
C ALA A 30 8.29 9.64 0.90
N ALA A 31 9.53 9.68 1.39
CA ALA A 31 10.39 8.51 1.50
C ALA A 31 9.84 7.46 2.48
N ALA A 32 9.32 7.89 3.63
CA ALA A 32 8.68 7.01 4.61
C ALA A 32 7.39 6.37 4.03
N ASN A 33 6.56 7.15 3.33
CA ASN A 33 5.37 6.66 2.66
C ASN A 33 5.71 5.67 1.54
N HIS A 34 6.72 5.97 0.71
CA HIS A 34 7.19 5.03 -0.32
C HIS A 34 7.76 3.74 0.29
N ALA A 35 8.43 3.81 1.44
CA ALA A 35 8.91 2.64 2.17
C ALA A 35 7.77 1.83 2.84
N ALA A 36 6.63 2.46 3.14
CA ALA A 36 5.43 1.78 3.58
C ALA A 36 4.72 1.10 2.39
N VAL A 37 4.63 1.79 1.24
CA VAL A 37 4.05 1.27 0.00
C VAL A 37 4.79 0.02 -0.49
N THR A 38 6.12 -0.05 -0.35
CA THR A 38 6.87 -1.26 -0.74
C THR A 38 6.64 -2.46 0.18
N LYS A 39 6.14 -2.26 1.40
CA LYS A 39 5.70 -3.36 2.28
C LYS A 39 4.26 -3.80 1.97
N GLU A 40 3.47 -2.92 1.35
CA GLU A 40 2.08 -3.17 0.98
C GLU A 40 1.90 -3.55 -0.50
N THR A 41 2.98 -3.57 -1.29
CA THR A 41 3.00 -4.27 -2.56
C THR A 41 3.06 -5.77 -2.30
N VAL A 42 1.89 -6.41 -2.35
CA VAL A 42 1.78 -7.83 -2.71
C VAL A 42 2.60 -8.02 -3.99
N VAL A 43 3.76 -8.65 -3.86
CA VAL A 43 4.53 -9.15 -4.99
C VAL A 43 3.61 -10.08 -5.77
N ASP A 44 3.33 -9.77 -7.04
CA ASP A 44 2.53 -10.63 -7.90
C ASP A 44 3.07 -12.07 -7.78
N PRO A 45 2.20 -13.08 -7.54
CA PRO A 45 2.63 -14.46 -7.70
C PRO A 45 3.15 -14.64 -9.12
N ALA A 46 4.19 -15.46 -9.28
CA ALA A 46 4.82 -15.85 -10.54
C ALA A 46 3.78 -15.97 -11.67
N PRO A 47 4.12 -15.61 -12.93
CA PRO A 47 3.14 -15.52 -14.02
C PRO A 47 2.31 -16.79 -14.04
N ALA A 48 1.03 -16.65 -13.67
CA ALA A 48 0.10 -17.74 -13.80
C ALA A 48 0.15 -18.15 -15.27
N ALA A 49 0.26 -19.45 -15.54
CA ALA A 49 0.24 -19.98 -16.90
C ALA A 49 -1.05 -19.57 -17.65
N ASP A 50 -2.06 -19.10 -16.91
CA ASP A 50 -3.30 -18.51 -17.37
C ASP A 50 -3.44 -17.07 -16.82
N PRO A 51 -3.49 -16.02 -17.67
CA PRO A 51 -3.66 -14.64 -17.23
C PRO A 51 -4.99 -14.39 -16.50
N ASP A 52 -6.06 -15.13 -16.83
CA ASP A 52 -7.36 -14.98 -16.18
C ASP A 52 -7.32 -15.54 -14.74
N ALA A 53 -6.60 -16.64 -14.52
CA ALA A 53 -6.36 -17.18 -13.19
C ALA A 53 -5.62 -16.19 -12.27
N ALA A 54 -4.68 -15.40 -12.81
CA ALA A 54 -4.02 -14.34 -12.05
C ALA A 54 -5.00 -13.22 -11.67
N VAL A 55 -5.93 -12.86 -12.57
CA VAL A 55 -6.98 -11.88 -12.28
C VAL A 55 -7.92 -12.39 -11.18
N VAL A 56 -8.40 -13.63 -11.28
CA VAL A 56 -9.27 -14.24 -10.26
C VAL A 56 -8.58 -14.32 -8.89
N THR A 57 -7.29 -14.67 -8.86
CA THR A 57 -6.49 -14.68 -7.62
C THR A 57 -6.41 -13.29 -6.98
N ARG A 58 -6.19 -12.25 -7.79
CA ARG A 58 -6.16 -10.87 -7.31
C ARG A 58 -7.51 -10.42 -6.77
N LEU A 59 -8.60 -10.77 -7.46
CA LEU A 59 -9.97 -10.48 -7.00
C LEU A 59 -10.28 -11.20 -5.69
N LEU A 60 -9.97 -12.49 -5.56
CA LEU A 60 -10.17 -13.24 -4.31
C LEU A 60 -9.43 -12.60 -3.13
N THR A 61 -8.19 -12.15 -3.36
CA THR A 61 -7.40 -11.45 -2.35
C THR A 61 -8.08 -10.15 -1.91
N ALA A 62 -8.52 -9.33 -2.86
CA ALA A 62 -9.19 -8.06 -2.57
C ALA A 62 -10.52 -8.28 -1.82
N GLU A 63 -11.35 -9.22 -2.27
CA GLU A 63 -12.64 -9.52 -1.63
C GLU A 63 -12.46 -10.09 -0.21
N THR A 64 -11.43 -10.89 0.02
CA THR A 64 -11.10 -11.41 1.37
C THR A 64 -10.71 -10.28 2.32
N GLN A 65 -9.89 -9.33 1.86
CA GLN A 65 -9.53 -8.15 2.64
C GLN A 65 -10.75 -7.26 2.93
N ALA A 66 -11.61 -7.04 1.93
CA ALA A 66 -12.84 -6.27 2.08
C ALA A 66 -13.83 -6.94 3.05
N LEU A 67 -13.94 -8.28 3.01
CA LEU A 67 -14.73 -9.05 3.98
C LEU A 67 -14.23 -8.83 5.42
N ALA A 68 -12.92 -8.93 5.66
CA ALA A 68 -12.34 -8.72 6.98
C ALA A 68 -12.59 -7.28 7.49
N ALA A 69 -12.52 -6.28 6.60
CA ALA A 69 -12.86 -4.90 6.94
C ALA A 69 -14.34 -4.73 7.29
N ALA A 70 -15.26 -5.34 6.52
CA ALA A 70 -16.69 -5.32 6.80
C ALA A 70 -17.04 -5.98 8.15
N GLU A 71 -16.38 -7.09 8.48
CA GLU A 71 -16.55 -7.77 9.77
C GLU A 71 -16.05 -6.92 10.94
N THR A 72 -14.91 -6.26 10.78
CA THR A 72 -14.38 -5.31 11.78
C THR A 72 -15.31 -4.12 11.96
N ALA A 73 -15.82 -3.54 10.86
CA ALA A 73 -16.79 -2.45 10.90
C ALA A 73 -18.09 -2.87 11.62
N LEU A 74 -18.58 -4.10 11.36
CA LEU A 74 -19.77 -4.63 12.01
C LEU A 74 -19.58 -4.81 13.52
N ALA A 75 -18.38 -5.23 13.95
CA ALA A 75 -18.04 -5.38 15.36
C ALA A 75 -17.89 -4.03 16.09
N ALA A 76 -17.40 -3.00 15.41
CA ALA A 76 -17.17 -1.67 16.00
C ALA A 76 -18.39 -0.73 15.95
N ALA A 77 -19.28 -0.90 14.97
CA ALA A 77 -20.37 0.04 14.73
C ALA A 77 -21.43 -0.01 15.84
N SER A 78 -21.73 1.15 16.43
CA SER A 78 -22.84 1.33 17.39
C SER A 78 -24.11 1.87 16.70
N ASP A 79 -23.97 2.65 15.63
CA ASP A 79 -25.09 3.19 14.87
C ASP A 79 -25.85 2.06 14.11
N PRO A 80 -27.18 1.93 14.27
CA PRO A 80 -27.93 0.85 13.62
C PRO A 80 -27.91 0.87 12.09
N ALA A 81 -27.87 2.05 11.46
CA ALA A 81 -27.80 2.16 10.01
C ALA A 81 -26.42 1.74 9.50
N VAL A 82 -25.35 2.16 10.18
CA VAL A 82 -23.98 1.73 9.86
C VAL A 82 -23.82 0.22 10.05
N ARG A 83 -24.38 -0.36 11.13
CA ARG A 83 -24.37 -1.82 11.32
C ARG A 83 -25.08 -2.57 10.18
N ARG A 84 -26.22 -2.06 9.70
CA ARG A 84 -26.92 -2.66 8.55
C ARG A 84 -26.07 -2.58 7.29
N LEU A 85 -25.39 -1.47 7.05
CA LEU A 85 -24.49 -1.31 5.91
C LEU A 85 -23.30 -2.30 5.98
N ALA A 86 -22.66 -2.42 7.13
CA ALA A 86 -21.54 -3.36 7.32
C ALA A 86 -21.99 -4.83 7.16
N ALA A 87 -23.17 -5.19 7.68
CA ALA A 87 -23.73 -6.52 7.48
C ALA A 87 -24.02 -6.81 6.00
N ALA A 88 -24.63 -5.87 5.27
CA ALA A 88 -24.89 -6.01 3.85
C ALA A 88 -23.60 -6.14 3.02
N SER A 89 -22.57 -5.35 3.34
CA SER A 89 -21.25 -5.44 2.70
C SER A 89 -20.60 -6.80 2.95
N ARG A 90 -20.59 -7.29 4.20
CA ARG A 90 -20.08 -8.64 4.54
C ARG A 90 -20.76 -9.74 3.72
N ASP A 91 -22.09 -9.69 3.62
CA ASP A 91 -22.85 -10.71 2.89
C ASP A 91 -22.56 -10.65 1.38
N ALA A 92 -22.40 -9.44 0.82
CA ALA A 92 -22.00 -9.25 -0.58
C ALA A 92 -20.59 -9.79 -0.88
N HIS A 93 -19.60 -9.50 -0.02
CA HIS A 93 -18.23 -10.01 -0.21
C HIS A 93 -18.17 -11.54 -0.13
N ARG A 94 -18.95 -12.16 0.77
CA ARG A 94 -19.05 -13.63 0.84
C ARG A 94 -19.63 -14.24 -0.42
N ALA A 95 -20.69 -13.64 -0.96
CA ALA A 95 -21.28 -14.09 -2.23
C ALA A 95 -20.25 -13.97 -3.37
N ARG A 96 -19.52 -12.86 -3.44
CA ARG A 96 -18.49 -12.66 -4.47
C ARG A 96 -17.33 -13.64 -4.36
N ILE A 97 -16.85 -13.93 -3.14
CA ILE A 97 -15.83 -14.95 -2.90
C ILE A 97 -16.31 -16.30 -3.41
N ALA A 98 -17.54 -16.71 -3.08
CA ALA A 98 -18.09 -17.97 -3.55
C ALA A 98 -18.19 -18.05 -5.08
N GLU A 99 -18.57 -16.96 -5.76
CA GLU A 99 -18.57 -16.87 -7.23
C GLU A 99 -17.18 -17.07 -7.81
N LEU A 100 -16.17 -16.41 -7.23
CA LEU A 100 -14.78 -16.50 -7.67
C LEU A 100 -14.16 -17.88 -7.40
N GLU A 101 -14.48 -18.52 -6.27
CA GLU A 101 -14.05 -19.90 -5.95
C GLU A 101 -14.72 -20.95 -6.85
N ALA A 102 -15.95 -20.66 -7.30
CA ALA A 102 -16.67 -21.51 -8.24
C ALA A 102 -16.19 -21.34 -9.69
N TRP A 103 -15.49 -20.25 -10.00
CA TRP A 103 -14.96 -20.00 -11.35
C TRP A 103 -14.03 -21.13 -11.79
N ARG A 104 -14.13 -21.49 -13.06
CA ARG A 104 -13.24 -22.42 -13.76
C ARG A 104 -12.84 -21.78 -15.09
N PRO A 105 -11.57 -21.91 -15.52
CA PRO A 105 -11.17 -21.46 -16.84
C PRO A 105 -11.99 -22.21 -17.89
N THR A 106 -12.40 -21.50 -18.95
CA THR A 106 -13.02 -22.13 -20.11
C THR A 106 -11.88 -22.62 -21.00
N GLU A 107 -11.86 -23.92 -21.31
CA GLU A 107 -10.82 -24.53 -22.17
C GLU A 107 -10.79 -23.97 -23.60
#